data_AF-A0A7W5A5T1-F1
#
_entry.id   AF-A0A7W5A5T1-F1
#
_cell.length_a   1.000
_cell.length_b   1.000
_cell.length_c   1.000
_cell.angle_alpha   90.00
_cell.angle_beta   90.00
_cell.angle_gamma   90.00
#
_symmetry.space_group_name_H-M   'P 1'
#
loop_
_entity.id
_entity.type
_entity.pdbx_description
1 polymer ?
#
loop_
_entity_poly.entity_id
_entity_poly.type
_entity_poly.pdbx_seq_one_letter_code
_entity_poly.pdbx_strand_id
1 'polypeptide(L)'
;MTTEREKSPRRGMCAAIVSMEGLAVALAAPVMISIGGVPAWLALPLGLGFFVACIIVAGLLRRPWAYWLGWALQVVAIGMGFLISIMFVVGVIFAFLWGMADFLGRKIERERAAAFEAFDQILAHESTEESTGEDAEPR
;
A
#
# COMPACT_ATOMS: atom_id res chain seq x y z
N MET A 1 -18.48 -10.50 15.29
CA MET A 1 -17.84 -10.62 13.96
C MET A 1 -17.70 -9.22 13.34
N THR A 2 -17.08 -8.30 14.08
CA THR A 2 -17.25 -6.83 13.93
C THR A 2 -16.00 -6.11 13.43
N THR A 3 -14.99 -6.81 12.91
CA THR A 3 -13.64 -6.24 12.69
C THR A 3 -13.16 -6.22 11.23
N GLU A 4 -14.01 -6.58 10.27
CA GLU A 4 -13.70 -6.51 8.82
C GLU A 4 -13.96 -5.13 8.21
N ARG A 5 -14.86 -4.33 8.82
CA ARG A 5 -15.40 -3.10 8.22
C ARG A 5 -14.41 -1.92 8.16
N GLU A 6 -13.31 -1.97 8.92
CA GLU A 6 -12.41 -0.82 9.16
C GLU A 6 -11.03 -0.93 8.48
N LYS A 7 -10.61 -2.11 8.02
CA LYS A 7 -9.31 -2.26 7.34
C LYS A 7 -9.42 -1.80 5.89
N SER A 8 -8.92 -0.60 5.59
CA SER A 8 -8.81 -0.10 4.20
C SER A 8 -8.10 -1.15 3.33
N PRO A 9 -8.80 -1.78 2.37
CA PRO A 9 -8.27 -2.88 1.56
C PRO A 9 -6.98 -2.49 0.83
N ARG A 10 -6.88 -1.22 0.41
CA ARG A 10 -5.69 -0.60 -0.19
C ARG A 10 -4.44 -0.77 0.66
N ARG A 11 -4.56 -0.50 1.97
CA ARG A 11 -3.42 -0.54 2.90
C ARG A 11 -2.88 -1.95 3.06
N GLY A 12 -3.76 -2.94 3.15
CA GLY A 12 -3.38 -4.35 3.24
C GLY A 12 -2.64 -4.82 1.99
N MET A 13 -3.19 -4.54 0.81
CA MET A 13 -2.59 -4.95 -0.47
C MET A 13 -1.21 -4.31 -0.67
N CYS A 14 -1.10 -2.99 -0.50
CA CYS A 14 0.17 -2.28 -0.72
C CYS A 14 1.24 -2.68 0.33
N ALA A 15 0.86 -2.85 1.60
CA ALA A 15 1.78 -3.31 2.64
C ALA A 15 2.28 -4.73 2.36
N ALA A 16 1.42 -5.65 1.91
CA ALA A 16 1.81 -7.01 1.56
C ALA A 16 2.82 -7.03 0.39
N ILE A 17 2.58 -6.24 -0.65
CA ILE A 17 3.47 -6.15 -1.83
C ILE A 17 4.87 -5.68 -1.43
N VAL A 18 4.97 -4.54 -0.74
CA VAL A 18 6.28 -3.99 -0.33
C VAL A 18 7.01 -4.88 0.66
N SER A 19 6.29 -5.57 1.56
CA SER A 19 6.91 -6.51 2.51
C SER A 19 7.50 -7.73 1.77
N MET A 20 6.76 -8.28 0.81
CA MET A 20 7.20 -9.40 -0.02
C MET A 20 8.36 -9.01 -0.94
N GLU A 21 8.34 -7.79 -1.48
CA GLU A 21 9.41 -7.21 -2.29
C GLU A 21 10.71 -7.12 -1.50
N GLY A 22 10.64 -6.51 -0.31
CA GLY A 22 11.80 -6.39 0.56
C GLY A 22 12.36 -7.76 0.92
N LEU A 23 11.50 -8.76 1.16
CA LEU A 23 11.93 -10.13 1.43
C LEU A 23 12.66 -10.73 0.21
N ALA A 24 12.11 -10.54 -1.00
CA ALA A 24 12.76 -11.00 -2.23
C ALA A 24 14.14 -10.37 -2.42
N VAL A 25 14.28 -9.07 -2.15
CA VAL A 25 15.55 -8.34 -2.24
C VAL A 25 16.54 -8.76 -1.14
N ALA A 26 16.07 -9.03 0.08
CA ALA A 26 16.93 -9.58 1.13
C ALA A 26 17.48 -10.97 0.74
N LEU A 27 16.65 -11.83 0.15
CA LEU A 27 17.08 -13.14 -0.37
C LEU A 27 17.98 -13.02 -1.60
N ALA A 28 17.94 -11.90 -2.32
CA ALA A 28 18.85 -11.63 -3.43
C ALA A 28 20.26 -11.22 -2.94
N ALA A 29 20.46 -10.80 -1.69
CA ALA A 29 21.79 -10.43 -1.19
C ALA A 29 22.81 -11.60 -1.20
N PRO A 30 22.47 -12.81 -0.72
CA PRO A 30 23.34 -13.99 -0.90
C PRO A 30 23.65 -14.31 -2.37
N VAL A 31 22.68 -14.14 -3.26
CA VAL A 31 22.87 -14.32 -4.72
C VAL A 31 23.85 -13.29 -5.27
N MET A 32 23.75 -12.03 -4.81
CA MET A 32 24.65 -10.94 -5.19
C MET A 32 26.11 -11.23 -4.81
N ILE A 33 26.32 -11.88 -3.66
CA ILE A 33 27.64 -12.27 -3.16
C ILE A 33 28.17 -13.49 -3.92
N SER A 34 27.38 -14.57 -3.99
CA SER A 34 27.84 -15.86 -4.51
C SER A 34 27.91 -15.93 -6.04
N ILE A 35 27.04 -15.19 -6.74
CA ILE A 35 26.91 -15.23 -8.20
C ILE A 35 27.31 -13.88 -8.81
N GLY A 36 26.93 -12.77 -8.17
CA GLY A 36 27.20 -11.42 -8.69
C GLY A 36 28.62 -10.90 -8.42
N GLY A 37 29.40 -11.56 -7.57
CA GLY A 37 30.74 -11.11 -7.19
C GLY A 37 30.76 -9.78 -6.42
N VAL A 38 29.60 -9.32 -5.93
CA VAL A 38 29.48 -8.07 -5.18
C VAL A 38 29.99 -8.31 -3.75
N PRO A 39 30.84 -7.42 -3.21
CA PRO A 39 31.39 -7.62 -1.89
C PRO A 39 30.29 -7.58 -0.81
N ALA A 40 30.41 -8.45 0.18
CA ALA A 40 29.39 -8.63 1.23
C ALA A 40 29.06 -7.33 2.00
N TRP A 41 30.05 -6.45 2.18
CA TRP A 41 29.85 -5.16 2.85
C TRP A 41 28.91 -4.22 2.07
N LEU A 42 28.76 -4.42 0.76
CA LEU A 42 27.83 -3.67 -0.08
C LEU A 42 26.50 -4.42 -0.26
N ALA A 43 26.57 -5.73 -0.49
CA ALA A 43 25.38 -6.56 -0.72
C ALA A 43 24.47 -6.66 0.53
N LEU A 44 25.04 -6.73 1.74
CA LEU A 44 24.25 -6.87 2.97
C LEU A 44 23.43 -5.62 3.31
N PRO A 45 24.00 -4.39 3.35
CA PRO A 45 23.20 -3.18 3.57
C PRO A 45 22.17 -2.95 2.46
N LEU A 46 22.52 -3.28 1.21
CA LEU A 46 21.60 -3.17 0.09
C LEU A 46 20.40 -4.11 0.27
N GLY A 47 20.61 -5.41 0.52
CA GLY A 47 19.50 -6.35 0.70
C GLY A 47 18.71 -6.13 1.99
N LEU A 48 19.40 -6.16 3.13
CA LEU A 48 18.77 -6.09 4.45
C LEU A 48 18.28 -4.67 4.76
N GLY A 49 19.05 -3.64 4.41
CA GLY A 49 18.63 -2.25 4.59
C GLY A 49 17.43 -1.90 3.72
N PHE A 50 17.37 -2.41 2.49
CA PHE A 50 16.19 -2.26 1.65
C PHE A 50 14.97 -2.98 2.24
N PHE A 51 15.14 -4.20 2.76
CA PHE A 51 14.05 -4.90 3.44
C PHE A 51 13.51 -4.11 4.63
N VAL A 52 14.38 -3.58 5.48
CA VAL A 52 13.96 -2.74 6.61
C VAL A 52 13.24 -1.48 6.12
N ALA A 53 13.72 -0.83 5.06
CA ALA A 53 13.05 0.31 4.46
C ALA A 53 11.64 -0.05 3.96
N CYS A 54 11.48 -1.20 3.31
CA CYS A 54 10.18 -1.73 2.90
C CYS A 54 9.23 -1.90 4.09
N ILE A 55 9.68 -2.52 5.18
CA ILE A 55 8.85 -2.72 6.38
C ILE A 55 8.46 -1.38 7.02
N ILE A 56 9.39 -0.41 7.07
CA ILE A 56 9.10 0.94 7.55
C ILE A 56 8.02 1.59 6.68
N VAL A 57 8.17 1.56 5.35
CA VAL A 57 7.17 2.11 4.42
C VAL A 57 5.82 1.42 4.61
N ALA A 58 5.79 0.10 4.70
CA ALA A 58 4.57 -0.67 4.96
C ALA A 58 3.85 -0.21 6.25
N GLY A 59 4.59 0.10 7.33
CA GLY A 59 4.04 0.68 8.56
C GLY A 59 3.62 2.15 8.43
N LEU A 60 4.20 2.90 7.50
CA LEU A 60 3.91 4.31 7.24
C LEU A 60 2.74 4.54 6.25
N LEU A 61 2.24 3.50 5.57
CA LEU A 61 1.13 3.57 4.60
C LEU A 61 -0.20 4.13 5.14
N ARG A 62 -0.29 4.36 6.46
CA ARG A 62 -1.34 5.17 7.11
C ARG A 62 -1.32 6.64 6.67
N ARG A 63 -0.24 7.14 6.07
CA ARG A 63 -0.13 8.53 5.61
C ARG A 63 -0.13 8.61 4.07
N PRO A 64 -0.77 9.62 3.46
CA PRO A 64 -0.85 9.76 2.00
C PRO A 64 0.52 9.98 1.33
N TRP A 65 1.50 10.56 2.04
CA TRP A 65 2.84 10.75 1.49
C TRP A 65 3.66 9.45 1.39
N ALA A 66 3.30 8.41 2.16
CA ALA A 66 4.03 7.13 2.16
C ALA A 66 3.91 6.39 0.82
N TYR A 67 2.87 6.68 0.02
CA TYR A 67 2.73 6.12 -1.32
C TYR A 67 3.79 6.64 -2.30
N TRP A 68 4.24 7.89 -2.13
CA TRP A 68 5.39 8.43 -2.89
C TRP A 68 6.68 7.74 -2.49
N LEU A 69 6.82 7.41 -1.20
CA LEU A 69 7.97 6.67 -0.68
C LEU A 69 8.03 5.25 -1.24
N GLY A 70 6.87 4.59 -1.45
CA GLY A 70 6.80 3.31 -2.13
C GLY A 70 7.20 3.39 -3.61
N TRP A 71 6.80 4.44 -4.34
CA TRP A 71 7.32 4.68 -5.69
C TRP A 71 8.84 4.89 -5.72
N ALA A 72 9.39 5.59 -4.73
CA ALA A 72 10.85 5.71 -4.60
C ALA A 72 11.53 4.35 -4.38
N LEU A 73 10.95 3.47 -3.54
CA LEU A 73 11.45 2.11 -3.36
C LEU A 73 11.43 1.30 -4.66
N GLN A 74 10.39 1.44 -5.49
CA GLN A 74 10.33 0.75 -6.79
C GLN A 74 11.46 1.18 -7.72
N VAL A 75 11.76 2.48 -7.77
CA VAL A 75 12.88 3.00 -8.57
C VAL A 75 14.21 2.44 -8.06
N VAL A 76 14.39 2.35 -6.74
CA VAL A 76 15.59 1.75 -6.12
C VAL A 76 15.69 0.26 -6.42
N ALA A 77 14.59 -0.50 -6.32
CA ALA A 77 14.55 -1.92 -6.63
C ALA A 77 14.90 -2.21 -8.10
N ILE A 78 14.36 -1.42 -9.03
CA ILE A 78 14.72 -1.51 -10.46
C ILE A 78 16.19 -1.12 -10.67
N GLY A 79 16.68 -0.09 -9.98
CA GLY A 79 18.09 0.32 -10.02
C GLY A 79 19.05 -0.76 -9.52
N MET A 80 18.61 -1.63 -8.60
CA MET A 80 19.36 -2.82 -8.19
C MET A 80 19.61 -3.79 -9.35
N GLY A 81 18.84 -3.70 -10.42
CA GLY A 81 19.08 -4.39 -11.70
C GLY A 81 20.48 -4.16 -12.28
N PHE A 82 21.10 -3.00 -12.02
CA PHE A 82 22.46 -2.73 -12.47
C PHE A 82 23.52 -3.58 -11.76
N LEU A 83 23.20 -4.08 -10.56
CA LEU A 83 24.06 -5.00 -9.81
C LEU A 83 23.79 -6.45 -10.24
N ILE A 84 22.51 -6.80 -10.44
CA ILE A 84 22.09 -8.14 -10.87
C ILE A 84 20.98 -8.00 -11.91
N SER A 85 21.24 -8.37 -13.16
CA SER A 85 20.30 -8.14 -14.27
C SER A 85 18.90 -8.74 -14.06
N ILE A 86 18.77 -9.85 -13.33
CA ILE A 86 17.45 -10.45 -13.04
C ILE A 86 16.57 -9.56 -12.14
N MET A 87 17.17 -8.66 -11.34
CA MET A 87 16.44 -7.72 -10.50
C MET A 87 15.69 -6.66 -11.30
N PHE A 88 16.04 -6.42 -12.56
CA PHE A 88 15.18 -5.61 -13.44
C PHE A 88 13.81 -6.25 -13.62
N VAL A 89 13.77 -7.56 -13.87
CA VAL A 89 12.51 -8.29 -14.06
C VAL A 89 11.70 -8.31 -12.77
N VAL A 90 12.35 -8.64 -11.65
CA VAL A 90 11.70 -8.68 -10.33
C VAL A 90 11.18 -7.30 -9.93
N GLY A 91 12.00 -6.26 -10.02
CA GLY A 91 11.63 -4.89 -9.70
C GLY A 91 10.49 -4.37 -10.56
N VAL A 92 10.49 -4.66 -11.87
CA VAL A 92 9.38 -4.26 -12.75
C VAL A 92 8.07 -4.95 -12.38
N ILE A 93 8.11 -6.25 -12.04
CA ILE A 93 6.90 -6.98 -11.61
C ILE A 93 6.35 -6.37 -10.31
N PHE A 94 7.21 -6.11 -9.33
CA PHE A 94 6.79 -5.48 -8.09
C PHE A 94 6.27 -4.05 -8.29
N ALA A 95 6.91 -3.26 -9.15
CA ALA A 95 6.46 -1.92 -9.51
C ALA A 95 5.08 -1.94 -10.17
N PHE A 96 4.83 -2.93 -11.03
CA PHE A 96 3.53 -3.12 -11.65
C PHE A 96 2.46 -3.50 -10.62
N LEU A 97 2.75 -4.48 -9.74
CA LEU A 97 1.85 -4.88 -8.66
C LEU A 97 1.54 -3.70 -7.72
N TRP A 98 2.57 -2.95 -7.35
CA TRP A 98 2.44 -1.75 -6.52
C TRP A 98 1.55 -0.69 -7.18
N GLY A 99 1.82 -0.36 -8.44
CA GLY A 99 1.04 0.62 -9.20
C GLY A 99 -0.43 0.22 -9.31
N MET A 100 -0.70 -1.06 -9.57
CA MET A 100 -2.06 -1.61 -9.63
C MET A 100 -2.76 -1.55 -8.26
N ALA A 101 -2.08 -1.93 -7.17
CA ALA A 101 -2.64 -1.88 -5.83
C ALA A 101 -2.93 -0.44 -5.38
N ASP A 102 -2.04 0.50 -5.69
CA ASP A 102 -2.22 1.93 -5.39
C ASP A 102 -3.39 2.52 -6.22
N PHE A 103 -3.46 2.21 -7.51
CA PHE A 103 -4.56 2.66 -8.38
C PHE A 103 -5.92 2.10 -7.94
N LEU A 104 -6.01 0.78 -7.80
CA LEU A 104 -7.26 0.10 -7.42
C LEU A 104 -7.69 0.52 -6.02
N GLY A 105 -6.75 0.66 -5.10
CA GLY A 105 -7.02 1.17 -3.77
C GLY A 105 -7.57 2.59 -3.76
N ARG A 106 -7.03 3.51 -4.58
CA ARG A 106 -7.58 4.87 -4.73
C ARG A 106 -8.98 4.86 -5.31
N LYS A 107 -9.26 3.96 -6.25
CA LYS A 107 -10.60 3.80 -6.85
C LYS A 107 -11.62 3.32 -5.81
N ILE A 108 -11.29 2.25 -5.07
CA ILE A 108 -12.16 1.69 -4.03
C ILE A 108 -12.44 2.72 -2.92
N GLU A 109 -11.42 3.46 -2.48
CA GLU A 109 -11.59 4.49 -1.45
C GLU A 109 -12.52 5.63 -1.90
N ARG A 110 -12.44 6.05 -3.18
CA ARG A 110 -13.33 7.06 -3.75
C ARG A 110 -14.78 6.57 -3.83
N GLU A 111 -14.98 5.33 -4.29
CA GLU A 111 -16.31 4.73 -4.38
C GLU A 111 -16.96 4.58 -2.99
N ARG A 112 -16.17 4.17 -1.99
CA ARG A 112 -16.63 4.10 -0.59
C ARG A 112 -16.97 5.46 0.00
N ALA A 113 -16.16 6.49 -0.28
CA ALA A 113 -16.44 7.85 0.19
C ALA A 113 -17.76 8.39 -0.39
N ALA A 114 -18.01 8.19 -1.70
CA ALA A 114 -19.26 8.61 -2.35
C ALA A 114 -20.49 7.87 -1.81
N ALA A 115 -20.36 6.57 -1.53
CA ALA A 115 -21.45 5.80 -0.93
C ALA A 115 -21.78 6.28 0.49
N PHE A 116 -20.77 6.65 1.29
CA PHE A 116 -20.98 7.17 2.64
C PHE A 116 -21.70 8.52 2.65
N GLU A 117 -21.34 9.41 1.73
CA GLU A 117 -22.00 10.72 1.56
C GLU A 117 -23.48 10.57 1.18
N ALA A 118 -23.82 9.60 0.31
CA ALA A 118 -25.21 9.32 -0.06
C ALA A 118 -26.04 8.79 1.13
N PHE A 119 -25.47 7.96 2.00
CA PHE A 119 -26.15 7.50 3.22
C PHE A 119 -26.38 8.62 4.23
N ASP A 120 -25.41 9.53 4.40
CA ASP A 120 -25.53 10.68 5.30
C ASP A 120 -26.66 11.63 4.86
N GLN A 121 -26.81 11.84 3.56
CA GLN A 121 -27.93 12.60 2.98
C GLN A 121 -29.29 11.95 3.28
N ILE A 122 -29.40 10.62 3.13
CA ILE A 122 -30.66 9.90 3.42
C ILE A 122 -31.05 10.05 4.90
N LEU A 123 -30.09 9.87 5.82
CA LEU A 123 -30.32 10.04 7.26
C LEU A 123 -30.71 11.48 7.62
N ALA A 124 -30.09 12.47 6.98
CA ALA A 124 -30.44 13.89 7.16
C ALA A 124 -31.88 14.19 6.68
N HIS A 125 -32.32 13.54 5.60
CA HIS A 125 -33.69 13.64 5.12
C HIS A 125 -34.69 12.96 6.08
N GLU A 126 -34.44 11.72 6.51
CA GLU A 126 -35.32 11.00 7.43
C GLU A 126 -35.48 11.75 8.77
N SER A 127 -34.39 12.26 9.35
CA SER A 127 -34.43 13.02 10.60
C SER A 127 -35.20 14.34 10.50
N THR A 128 -35.21 14.97 9.32
CA THR A 128 -35.99 16.19 9.07
C THR A 128 -37.49 15.88 8.95
N GLU A 129 -37.85 14.76 8.32
CA GLU A 129 -39.25 14.32 8.22
C GLU A 129 -39.82 13.87 9.57
N GLU A 130 -39.04 13.14 10.36
CA GLU A 130 -39.42 12.68 11.70
C GLU A 130 -39.68 13.87 12.64
N SER A 131 -38.81 14.89 12.64
CA SER A 131 -39.03 16.08 13.49
C SER A 131 -40.26 16.88 13.07
N THR A 132 -40.51 17.00 11.76
CA THR A 132 -41.67 17.74 11.23
C THR A 132 -42.98 16.99 11.50
N GLY A 133 -42.95 15.65 11.52
CA GLY A 133 -44.09 14.80 11.84
C GLY A 133 -44.45 14.81 13.32
N GLU A 134 -43.46 14.77 14.21
CA GLU A 134 -43.68 14.81 15.67
C GLU A 134 -44.24 16.16 16.14
N ASP A 135 -43.85 17.26 15.50
CA ASP A 135 -44.41 18.59 15.76
C ASP A 135 -45.87 18.77 15.27
N ALA A 136 -46.34 17.89 14.38
CA ALA A 136 -47.67 17.94 13.77
C ALA A 136 -48.71 17.01 14.43
N GLU A 137 -48.32 16.18 15.41
CA GLU A 137 -49.26 15.29 16.13
C GLU A 137 -50.07 16.10 17.19
N PRO A 138 -51.38 16.32 17.00
CA PRO A 138 -52.19 17.00 18.00
C PRO A 138 -52.45 16.07 19.19
N ARG A 139 -51.91 16.44 20.37
CA ARG A 139 -52.13 15.75 21.65
C ARG A 139 -53.61 15.65 22.05
#